data_AF-A0A518D7S0-F1
#
_entry.id   AF-A0A518D7S0-F1
#
_cell.length_a   1.000
_cell.length_b   1.000
_cell.length_c   1.000
_cell.angle_alpha   90.00
_cell.angle_beta   90.00
_cell.angle_gamma   90.00
#
_symmetry.space_group_name_H-M   'P 1'
#
loop_
_entity.id
_entity.type
_entity.pdbx_description
1 polymer ?
#
loop_
_entity_poly.entity_id
_entity_poly.type
_entity_poly.pdbx_seq_one_letter_code
_entity_poly.pdbx_strand_id
1 'polypeptide(L)'
;MNFLSDQSCVQWRVDRGYPSSPPEGRPKPRSVELQSPPFHSVDFVLPQDSGRRVWLTRQLLSCIDSQTSTLYWLDDWLVWESHIPLFDRFRQSLGETRPLIETPGHLSEPCERDDGLSILVMSMLFSWDCGVFSSSGRDALFVSHDEWG
;
A
#
# COMPACT_ATOMS: atom_id res chain seq x y z
N MET A 1 2.25 16.42 8.31
CA MET A 1 2.96 16.41 7.01
C MET A 1 2.51 17.64 6.25
N ASN A 2 3.42 18.34 5.57
CA ASN A 2 3.04 19.46 4.70
C ASN A 2 2.78 18.90 3.30
N PHE A 3 1.60 19.17 2.73
CA PHE A 3 1.23 18.74 1.38
C PHE A 3 1.50 19.88 0.41
N LEU A 4 2.35 19.61 -0.58
CA LEU A 4 2.77 20.59 -1.57
C LEU A 4 2.02 20.35 -2.88
N SER A 5 1.60 21.43 -3.54
CA SER A 5 1.12 21.38 -4.93
C SER A 5 2.28 21.10 -5.88
N ASP A 6 1.99 20.68 -7.11
CA ASP A 6 3.01 20.47 -8.15
C ASP A 6 3.91 21.70 -8.35
N GLN A 7 3.32 22.90 -8.39
CA GLN A 7 4.06 24.16 -8.47
C GLN A 7 4.98 24.36 -7.26
N SER A 8 4.49 24.06 -6.06
CA SER A 8 5.28 24.17 -4.83
C SER A 8 6.43 23.14 -4.79
N CYS A 9 6.21 21.93 -5.32
CA CYS A 9 7.25 20.91 -5.50
C CYS A 9 8.35 21.35 -6.48
N VAL A 10 7.96 21.99 -7.59
CA VAL A 10 8.92 22.58 -8.55
C VAL A 10 9.72 23.70 -7.88
N GLN A 11 9.06 24.64 -7.22
CA GLN A 11 9.73 25.74 -6.53
C GLN A 11 10.71 25.22 -5.47
N TRP A 12 10.29 24.26 -4.65
CA TRP A 12 11.12 23.67 -3.61
C TRP A 12 12.43 23.06 -4.15
N ARG A 13 12.38 22.45 -5.35
CA ARG A 13 13.55 21.90 -6.06
C ARG A 13 14.47 23.00 -6.58
N VAL A 14 13.91 24.01 -7.24
CA VAL A 14 14.66 25.15 -7.81
C VAL A 14 15.41 25.89 -6.71
N ASP A 15 14.75 26.18 -5.58
CA ASP A 15 15.34 26.90 -4.44
C ASP A 15 16.55 26.18 -3.81
N ARG A 16 16.70 24.88 -4.07
CA ARG A 16 17.78 24.03 -3.55
C ARG A 16 18.82 23.65 -4.60
N GLY A 17 18.74 24.23 -5.79
CA GLY A 17 19.70 23.98 -6.87
C GLY A 17 19.59 22.57 -7.47
N TYR A 18 18.43 21.90 -7.33
CA TYR A 18 18.22 20.63 -8.04
C TYR A 18 18.15 20.88 -9.55
N PRO A 19 18.80 20.04 -10.35
CA PRO A 19 18.81 20.18 -11.80
C PRO A 19 17.42 20.04 -12.42
N SER A 20 17.12 20.91 -13.37
CA SER A 20 15.83 20.99 -14.05
C SER A 20 15.90 20.44 -15.49
N SER A 21 15.20 19.35 -15.81
CA SER A 21 14.74 19.02 -17.17
C SER A 21 13.66 17.92 -17.22
N PRO A 22 12.60 17.99 -18.06
CA PRO A 22 12.04 19.12 -18.84
C PRO A 22 10.63 19.54 -18.29
N PRO A 23 9.87 20.44 -18.96
CA PRO A 23 8.93 21.39 -18.32
C PRO A 23 7.52 20.83 -18.14
N GLU A 24 7.29 19.88 -17.23
CA GLU A 24 5.91 19.37 -17.01
C GLU A 24 5.60 19.01 -15.55
N GLY A 25 6.25 19.61 -14.55
CA GLY A 25 5.88 19.40 -13.14
C GLY A 25 6.04 17.95 -12.62
N ARG A 26 6.50 17.01 -13.45
CA ARG A 26 6.56 15.58 -13.14
C ARG A 26 7.89 15.19 -12.48
N PRO A 27 7.88 14.14 -11.64
CA PRO A 27 9.11 13.56 -11.09
C PRO A 27 9.82 12.77 -12.19
N LYS A 28 10.77 13.38 -12.90
CA LYS A 28 11.78 12.64 -13.69
C LYS A 28 13.13 13.33 -13.66
N PRO A 29 14.14 12.69 -13.05
CA PRO A 29 15.48 12.64 -13.59
C PRO A 29 15.65 11.23 -14.16
N ARG A 30 15.26 11.00 -15.41
CA ARG A 30 15.73 9.79 -16.11
C ARG A 30 17.18 10.10 -16.43
N SER A 31 18.13 9.63 -15.61
CA SER A 31 19.59 9.85 -15.74
C SER A 31 19.91 11.00 -16.71
N VAL A 32 19.48 12.21 -16.34
CA VAL A 32 19.98 13.39 -17.05
C VAL A 32 21.46 13.33 -16.73
N GLU A 33 22.32 13.30 -17.74
CA GLU A 33 23.76 13.39 -17.58
C GLU A 33 24.07 14.62 -16.75
N LEU A 34 24.08 14.45 -15.44
CA LEU A 34 24.19 15.56 -14.50
C LEU A 34 25.65 15.72 -14.20
N GLN A 35 26.29 16.46 -15.09
CA GLN A 35 27.70 16.81 -15.05
C GLN A 35 28.05 17.79 -13.91
N SER A 36 27.24 17.89 -12.85
CA SER A 36 27.43 18.85 -11.75
C SER A 36 27.54 18.13 -10.39
N PRO A 37 28.76 17.84 -9.91
CA PRO A 37 28.97 17.30 -8.57
C PRO A 37 28.67 18.34 -7.46
N PRO A 38 28.21 17.91 -6.27
CA PRO A 38 27.92 16.55 -5.84
C PRO A 38 26.42 16.21 -5.88
N PHE A 39 25.86 15.93 -7.06
CA PHE A 39 24.51 15.36 -7.18
C PHE A 39 24.61 13.84 -7.37
N HIS A 40 23.94 13.05 -6.50
CA HIS A 40 23.88 11.59 -6.60
C HIS A 40 22.46 11.16 -6.99
N SER A 41 22.34 10.40 -8.07
CA SER A 41 21.11 9.71 -8.47
C SER A 41 21.36 8.22 -8.65
N VAL A 42 20.42 7.39 -8.21
CA VAL A 42 20.47 5.93 -8.39
C VAL A 42 19.28 5.51 -9.23
N ASP A 43 19.57 4.88 -10.36
CA ASP A 43 18.58 4.15 -11.13
C ASP A 43 18.58 2.69 -10.63
N PHE A 44 17.41 2.15 -10.35
CA PHE A 44 17.25 0.75 -9.93
C PHE A 44 16.05 0.13 -10.64
N VAL A 45 16.08 -1.20 -10.78
CA VAL A 45 14.99 -1.97 -11.37
C VAL A 45 14.03 -2.37 -10.27
N LEU A 46 12.75 -2.04 -10.43
CA LEU A 46 11.71 -2.54 -9.54
C LEU A 46 11.56 -4.06 -9.70
N PRO A 47 11.27 -4.80 -8.61
CA PRO A 47 10.96 -6.23 -8.71
C PRO A 47 9.83 -6.47 -9.72
N GLN A 48 9.97 -7.51 -10.56
CA GLN A 48 9.04 -7.78 -11.66
C GLN A 48 7.63 -8.18 -11.17
N ASP A 49 7.50 -8.59 -9.92
CA ASP A 49 6.27 -9.07 -9.29
C ASP A 49 5.51 -8.00 -8.50
N SER A 50 6.07 -6.80 -8.29
CA SER A 50 5.45 -5.78 -7.42
C SER A 50 4.02 -5.43 -7.83
N GLY A 51 3.76 -5.25 -9.13
CA GLY A 51 2.40 -5.02 -9.64
C GLY A 51 1.51 -6.26 -9.66
N ARG A 52 2.12 -7.46 -9.73
CA ARG A 52 1.40 -8.73 -9.81
C ARG A 52 0.71 -9.08 -8.50
N ARG A 53 1.35 -8.80 -7.35
CA ARG A 53 0.76 -9.00 -6.01
C ARG A 53 -0.50 -8.15 -5.83
N VAL A 54 -0.42 -6.86 -6.13
CA VAL A 54 -1.58 -5.95 -6.08
C VAL A 54 -2.69 -6.41 -7.02
N TRP A 55 -2.35 -6.83 -8.24
CA TRP A 55 -3.36 -7.35 -9.17
C TRP A 55 -4.03 -8.63 -8.65
N LEU A 56 -3.25 -9.56 -8.07
CA LEU A 56 -3.76 -10.82 -7.51
C LEU A 56 -4.78 -10.56 -6.40
N THR A 57 -4.49 -9.67 -5.45
CA THR A 57 -5.46 -9.34 -4.37
C THR A 57 -6.80 -8.84 -4.90
N ARG A 58 -6.82 -8.07 -6.00
CA ARG A 58 -8.06 -7.64 -6.66
C ARG A 58 -8.83 -8.82 -7.24
N GLN A 59 -8.13 -9.77 -7.86
CA GLN A 59 -8.77 -10.97 -8.39
C GLN A 59 -9.33 -11.84 -7.27
N LEU A 60 -8.55 -12.07 -6.21
CA LEU A 60 -8.98 -12.83 -5.03
C LEU A 60 -10.22 -12.21 -4.39
N LEU A 61 -10.22 -10.89 -4.16
CA LEU A 61 -11.38 -10.20 -3.58
C LEU A 61 -12.61 -10.27 -4.50
N SER A 62 -12.44 -10.33 -5.82
CA SER A 62 -13.56 -10.48 -6.77
C SER A 62 -14.32 -11.80 -6.62
N CYS A 63 -13.74 -12.80 -5.97
CA CYS A 63 -14.40 -14.06 -5.62
C CYS A 63 -15.31 -13.95 -4.38
N ILE A 64 -15.23 -12.85 -3.62
CA ILE A 64 -16.07 -12.59 -2.45
C ILE A 64 -17.28 -11.74 -2.86
N ASP A 65 -18.49 -12.16 -2.46
CA ASP A 65 -19.73 -11.42 -2.75
C ASP A 65 -19.66 -9.95 -2.36
N SER A 66 -19.67 -9.09 -3.37
CA SER A 66 -19.61 -7.63 -3.28
C SER A 66 -20.80 -6.98 -2.56
N GLN A 67 -21.91 -7.69 -2.38
CA GLN A 67 -23.13 -7.15 -1.74
C GLN A 67 -23.19 -7.39 -0.24
N THR A 68 -22.15 -8.00 0.33
CA THR A 68 -22.11 -8.39 1.74
C THR A 68 -20.96 -7.72 2.47
N SER A 69 -21.14 -7.49 3.78
CA SER A 69 -20.02 -7.06 4.61
C SER A 69 -18.96 -8.16 4.66
N THR A 70 -17.70 -7.74 4.67
CA THR A 70 -16.54 -8.64 4.57
C THR A 70 -15.61 -8.40 5.77
N LEU A 71 -15.31 -9.47 6.51
CA LEU A 71 -14.34 -9.45 7.61
C LEU A 71 -12.96 -9.77 7.06
N TYR A 72 -11.98 -8.92 7.38
CA TYR A 72 -10.55 -9.15 7.18
C TYR A 72 -9.92 -9.35 8.56
N TRP A 73 -9.37 -10.54 8.80
CA TRP A 73 -8.78 -10.90 10.06
C TRP A 73 -7.30 -11.18 9.86
N LEU A 74 -6.48 -10.29 10.40
CA LEU A 74 -5.03 -10.41 10.33
C LEU A 74 -4.49 -11.32 11.44
N ASP A 75 -3.40 -12.02 11.14
CA ASP A 75 -2.56 -12.74 12.09
C ASP A 75 -1.08 -12.69 11.65
N ASP A 76 -0.16 -13.13 12.52
CA ASP A 76 1.29 -13.28 12.25
C ASP A 76 1.98 -12.04 11.63
N TRP A 77 1.48 -10.84 11.89
CA TRP A 77 2.00 -9.58 11.35
C TRP A 77 3.33 -9.10 11.98
N LEU A 78 3.86 -9.85 12.97
CA LEU A 78 5.11 -9.54 13.68
C LEU A 78 6.31 -10.39 13.23
N VAL A 79 6.10 -11.37 12.33
CA VAL A 79 7.11 -12.37 12.01
C VAL A 79 8.18 -11.85 11.02
N TRP A 80 7.84 -10.88 10.17
CA TRP A 80 8.69 -10.44 9.04
C TRP A 80 8.81 -8.91 8.91
N GLU A 81 9.59 -8.47 7.91
CA GLU A 81 9.82 -7.06 7.55
C GLU A 81 8.49 -6.35 7.23
N SER A 82 7.90 -5.74 8.26
CA SER A 82 6.64 -5.03 8.17
C SER A 82 6.85 -3.53 8.34
N HIS A 83 6.06 -2.73 7.61
CA HIS A 83 6.01 -1.29 7.82
C HIS A 83 4.76 -0.92 8.64
N ILE A 84 4.73 -1.37 9.90
CA ILE A 84 3.62 -1.15 10.85
C ILE A 84 3.11 0.31 10.87
N PRO A 85 3.97 1.36 10.82
CA PRO A 85 3.48 2.73 10.80
C PRO A 85 2.57 3.07 9.61
N LEU A 86 2.73 2.43 8.45
CA LEU A 86 1.82 2.63 7.31
C LEU A 86 0.43 2.09 7.66
N PHE A 87 0.39 0.88 8.22
CA PHE A 87 -0.86 0.22 8.57
C PHE A 87 -1.59 0.91 9.73
N ASP A 88 -0.86 1.36 10.74
CA ASP A 88 -1.41 2.13 11.85
C ASP A 88 -2.02 3.46 11.37
N ARG A 89 -1.36 4.17 10.45
CA ARG A 89 -1.88 5.43 9.91
C ARG A 89 -3.11 5.22 9.03
N PHE A 90 -3.14 4.11 8.27
CA PHE A 90 -4.33 3.70 7.54
C PHE A 90 -5.50 3.43 8.50
N ARG A 91 -5.31 2.61 9.54
CA ARG A 91 -6.33 2.35 10.57
C ARG A 91 -6.83 3.62 11.26
N GLN A 92 -5.92 4.52 11.60
CA GLN A 92 -6.27 5.83 12.17
C GLN A 92 -7.13 6.67 11.23
N SER A 93 -6.89 6.61 9.91
CA SER A 93 -7.73 7.31 8.93
C SER A 93 -9.15 6.75 8.84
N LEU A 94 -9.34 5.48 9.22
CA LEU A 94 -10.64 4.83 9.36
C LEU A 94 -11.25 4.99 10.77
N GLY A 95 -10.58 5.74 11.67
CA GLY A 95 -11.06 5.99 13.02
C GLY A 95 -10.64 4.96 14.08
N GLU A 96 -9.83 3.96 13.72
CA GLU A 96 -9.30 2.98 14.68
C GLU A 96 -7.92 3.39 15.18
N THR A 97 -7.79 3.61 16.49
CA THR A 97 -6.54 4.05 17.13
C THR A 97 -5.93 3.00 18.04
N ARG A 98 -6.65 1.91 18.32
CA ARG A 98 -6.16 0.82 19.16
C ARG A 98 -5.09 0.02 18.42
N PRO A 99 -4.15 -0.61 19.16
CA PRO A 99 -3.15 -1.50 18.59
C PRO A 99 -3.78 -2.66 17.81
N LEU A 100 -3.09 -3.11 16.75
CA LEU A 100 -3.54 -4.25 15.94
C LEU A 100 -3.75 -5.52 16.78
N ILE A 101 -2.89 -5.77 17.78
CA ILE A 101 -3.03 -6.91 18.69
C ILE A 101 -4.33 -6.90 19.51
N GLU A 102 -4.91 -5.73 19.77
CA GLU A 102 -6.19 -5.62 20.49
C GLU A 102 -7.40 -5.71 19.54
N THR A 103 -7.18 -5.42 18.26
CA THR A 103 -8.24 -5.30 17.23
C THR A 103 -7.75 -5.82 15.87
N PRO A 104 -7.52 -7.13 15.73
CA PRO A 104 -6.96 -7.73 14.52
C PRO A 104 -7.95 -7.81 13.36
N GLY A 105 -9.25 -7.75 13.66
CA GLY A 105 -10.34 -7.83 12.70
C GLY A 105 -10.77 -6.46 12.18
N HIS A 106 -11.07 -6.40 10.89
CA HIS A 106 -11.60 -5.23 10.20
C HIS A 106 -12.85 -5.67 9.43
N LEU A 107 -14.01 -5.18 9.81
CA LEU A 107 -15.26 -5.45 9.11
C LEU A 107 -15.53 -4.28 8.16
N SER A 108 -15.64 -4.55 6.88
CA SER A 108 -16.00 -3.56 5.85
C SER A 108 -17.42 -3.77 5.36
N GLU A 109 -18.15 -2.68 5.15
CA GLU A 109 -19.40 -2.68 4.42
C GLU A 109 -19.17 -2.68 2.89
N PRO A 110 -20.17 -3.02 2.06
CA PRO A 110 -20.03 -3.00 0.60
C PRO A 110 -19.49 -1.67 0.02
N CYS A 111 -19.80 -0.53 0.64
CA CYS A 111 -19.31 0.78 0.21
C CYS A 111 -17.84 1.06 0.61
N GLU A 112 -17.26 0.23 1.49
CA GLU A 112 -15.89 0.36 2.03
C GLU A 112 -14.95 -0.70 1.41
N ARG A 113 -15.38 -1.32 0.29
CA ARG A 113 -14.65 -2.42 -0.35
C ARG A 113 -13.21 -2.07 -0.75
N ASP A 114 -12.95 -0.81 -1.10
CA ASP A 114 -11.61 -0.34 -1.44
C ASP A 114 -10.68 -0.24 -0.21
N ASP A 115 -11.24 0.05 0.97
CA ASP A 115 -10.50 0.01 2.24
C ASP A 115 -10.18 -1.45 2.61
N GLY A 116 -11.14 -2.35 2.44
CA GLY A 116 -10.94 -3.79 2.58
C GLY A 116 -9.88 -4.35 1.63
N LEU A 117 -9.91 -3.94 0.36
CA LEU A 117 -8.86 -4.27 -0.61
C LEU A 117 -7.48 -3.77 -0.17
N SER A 118 -7.42 -2.57 0.40
CA SER A 118 -6.15 -2.00 0.90
C SER A 118 -5.56 -2.85 2.03
N ILE A 119 -6.38 -3.41 2.91
CA ILE A 119 -5.95 -4.35 3.96
C ILE A 119 -5.33 -5.60 3.34
N LEU A 120 -6.02 -6.23 2.38
CA LEU A 120 -5.54 -7.44 1.70
C LEU A 120 -4.25 -7.19 0.87
N VAL A 121 -4.13 -6.01 0.25
CA VAL A 121 -2.90 -5.58 -0.43
C VAL A 121 -1.76 -5.46 0.57
N MET A 122 -1.98 -4.80 1.71
CA MET A 122 -0.95 -4.64 2.72
C MET A 122 -0.54 -5.98 3.34
N SER A 123 -1.48 -6.90 3.59
CA SER A 123 -1.13 -8.24 4.09
C SER A 123 -0.28 -9.02 3.07
N MET A 124 -0.59 -8.93 1.77
CA MET A 124 0.21 -9.59 0.72
C MET A 124 1.58 -8.92 0.49
N LEU A 125 1.69 -7.60 0.69
CA LEU A 125 2.96 -6.89 0.55
C LEU A 125 3.90 -7.11 1.74
N PHE A 126 3.36 -7.27 2.95
CA PHE A 126 4.13 -7.49 4.17
C PHE A 126 4.20 -8.96 4.59
N SER A 127 3.71 -9.88 3.76
CA SER A 127 3.65 -11.32 4.04
C SER A 127 3.04 -11.60 5.41
N TRP A 128 1.81 -11.12 5.64
CA TRP A 128 1.02 -11.42 6.82
C TRP A 128 -0.04 -12.46 6.52
N ASP A 129 -0.49 -13.15 7.57
CA ASP A 129 -1.68 -13.97 7.48
C ASP A 129 -2.92 -13.08 7.45
N CYS A 130 -3.84 -13.38 6.53
CA CYS A 130 -5.11 -12.67 6.42
C CYS A 130 -6.22 -13.62 5.97
N GLY A 131 -7.16 -13.87 6.88
CA GLY A 131 -8.43 -14.50 6.56
C GLY A 131 -9.44 -13.47 6.11
N VAL A 132 -10.14 -13.74 5.01
CA VAL A 132 -11.19 -12.87 4.50
C VAL A 132 -12.47 -13.68 4.37
N PHE A 133 -13.56 -13.17 4.97
CA PHE A 133 -14.81 -13.89 5.14
C PHE A 133 -16.00 -13.01 4.76
N SER A 134 -16.87 -13.49 3.86
CA SER A 134 -18.16 -12.86 3.60
C SER A 134 -19.13 -13.14 4.75
N SER A 135 -19.91 -12.12 5.14
CA SER A 135 -21.01 -12.29 6.12
C SER A 135 -22.14 -13.18 5.63
N SER A 136 -22.20 -13.51 4.33
CA SER A 136 -23.10 -14.56 3.81
C SER A 136 -22.76 -15.97 4.33
N GLY A 137 -21.53 -16.17 4.82
CA GLY A 137 -21.00 -17.47 5.22
C GLY A 137 -20.68 -18.40 4.04
N ARG A 138 -20.70 -17.90 2.80
CA ARG A 138 -20.45 -18.71 1.60
C ARG A 138 -19.02 -18.61 1.08
N ASP A 139 -18.44 -17.43 1.17
CA ASP A 139 -17.15 -17.12 0.55
C ASP A 139 -16.10 -16.86 1.63
N ALA A 140 -14.94 -17.49 1.47
CA ALA A 140 -13.76 -17.23 2.26
C ALA A 140 -12.50 -17.38 1.41
N LEU A 141 -11.45 -16.65 1.77
CA LEU A 141 -10.11 -16.82 1.25
C LEU A 141 -9.10 -16.61 2.37
N PHE A 142 -7.91 -17.15 2.17
CA PHE A 142 -6.80 -17.00 3.10
C PHE A 142 -5.52 -16.72 2.31
N VAL A 143 -4.71 -15.81 2.82
CA VAL A 143 -3.34 -15.62 2.36
C VAL A 143 -2.42 -15.80 3.55
N SER A 144 -1.31 -16.48 3.35
CA SER A 144 -0.35 -16.81 4.40
C SER A 144 1.03 -16.19 4.17
N HIS A 145 1.72 -15.88 5.26
CA HIS A 145 3.11 -15.48 5.30
C HIS A 145 4.07 -16.54 4.73
N ASP A 146 3.68 -17.82 4.74
CA ASP A 146 4.45 -18.92 4.13
C ASP A 146 4.34 -18.94 2.59
N GLU A 147 3.76 -17.90 1.97
CA GLU A 147 3.51 -17.79 0.53
C GLU A 147 2.50 -18.83 -0.02
N TRP A 148 1.60 -19.32 0.85
CA TRP A 148 0.48 -20.18 0.48
C TRP A 148 -0.85 -19.42 0.48
N GLY A 149 -1.75 -19.80 -0.43
CA GLY A 149 -3.10 -19.24 -0.57
C GLY A 149 -3.98 -20.05 -1.52
#